data_AF-A0AAD9A6Q4-F1
#
_entry.id   AF-A0AAD9A6Q4-F1
#
_cell.length_a   1.000
_cell.length_b   1.000
_cell.length_c   1.000
_cell.angle_alpha   90.00
_cell.angle_beta   90.00
_cell.angle_gamma   90.00
#
_symmetry.space_group_name_H-M   'P 1'
#
loop_
_entity.id
_entity.type
_entity.pdbx_description
1 polymer ?
#
loop_
_entity_poly.entity_id
_entity_poly.type
_entity_poly.pdbx_seq_one_letter_code
_entity_poly.pdbx_strand_id
1 'polypeptide(L)'
;MLTWLKAGIPVQVFEKQSYEKYQDRAGLWGMALHWATHNIDECLPADLAANLKDAQTDPYADIPQEASKTIPMYNGKTGDLPAAKCGTHLFLKRNRSDTCSGGSFYQASHLRSQIHPVATLGPHPGQKTYYFLTMGDVKNPNDPASWVFQVSLSYWPDDAEEQPKTQEERMALFKKLGSNYCEPFKSVAEWVKPDTHLPIDHFGSWTKIQRWNNFGGRVLIAGDAAHPMVPYRAQGLNNALEDAGSCVRTLINVINEGQDVVDAVASYDKDVYERGKSEICLSNTQMYACHHWDVLMESKLVRDGFAKC
;
A
#
# COMPACT_ATOMS: atom_id res chain seq x y z
N MET A 1 14.55 -19.70 -3.51
CA MET A 1 14.73 -20.56 -4.70
C MET A 1 13.55 -20.33 -5.62
N LEU A 2 13.63 -19.19 -6.33
CA LEU A 2 12.59 -18.63 -7.20
C LEU A 2 12.23 -19.64 -8.30
N THR A 3 10.96 -19.71 -8.71
CA THR A 3 10.38 -20.59 -9.76
C THR A 3 11.25 -20.76 -11.02
N TRP A 4 11.98 -19.72 -11.42
CA TRP A 4 12.99 -19.77 -12.48
C TRP A 4 14.01 -20.90 -12.32
N LEU A 5 14.53 -21.09 -11.10
CA LEU A 5 15.49 -22.16 -10.79
C LEU A 5 14.84 -23.54 -10.87
N LYS A 6 13.57 -23.66 -10.44
CA LYS A 6 12.79 -24.90 -10.61
C LYS A 6 12.59 -25.24 -12.09
N ALA A 7 12.47 -24.22 -12.94
CA ALA A 7 12.30 -24.36 -14.38
C ALA A 7 13.62 -24.48 -15.17
N GLY A 8 14.79 -24.47 -14.49
CA GLY A 8 16.09 -24.59 -15.14
C GLY A 8 16.54 -23.34 -15.91
N ILE A 9 15.91 -22.19 -15.69
CA ILE A 9 16.23 -20.94 -16.40
C ILE A 9 17.38 -20.22 -15.68
N PRO A 10 18.52 -19.94 -16.36
CA PRO A 10 19.63 -19.22 -15.74
C PRO A 10 19.25 -17.75 -15.50
N VAL A 11 19.50 -17.26 -14.29
CA VAL A 11 19.16 -15.90 -13.87
C VAL A 11 20.35 -15.25 -13.17
N GLN A 12 20.58 -13.98 -13.49
CA GLN A 12 21.48 -13.11 -12.74
C GLN A 12 20.69 -11.90 -12.22
N VAL A 13 20.74 -11.69 -10.91
CA VAL A 13 20.04 -10.57 -10.25
C VAL A 13 21.05 -9.45 -10.00
N PHE A 14 20.67 -8.24 -10.38
CA PHE A 14 21.44 -7.02 -10.13
C PHE A 14 20.61 -6.09 -9.26
N GLU A 15 21.21 -5.57 -8.19
CA GLU A 15 20.59 -4.59 -7.32
C GLU A 15 21.46 -3.34 -7.28
N LYS A 16 20.83 -2.17 -7.42
CA LYS A 16 21.49 -0.87 -7.42
C LYS A 16 21.87 -0.41 -6.00
N GLN A 17 21.11 -0.82 -4.99
CA GLN A 17 21.27 -0.37 -3.61
C GLN A 17 22.06 -1.38 -2.76
N SER A 18 22.88 -0.88 -1.84
CA SER A 18 23.58 -1.74 -0.89
C SER A 18 22.61 -2.32 0.15
N TYR A 19 23.02 -3.41 0.80
CA TYR A 19 22.22 -4.05 1.84
C TYR A 19 21.95 -3.13 3.03
N GLU A 20 22.93 -2.33 3.44
CA GLU A 20 22.80 -1.37 4.54
C GLU A 20 21.69 -0.34 4.24
N LYS A 21 21.63 0.12 2.98
CA LYS A 21 20.59 1.03 2.53
C LYS A 21 19.19 0.41 2.60
N TYR A 22 19.06 -0.91 2.50
CA TYR A 22 17.79 -1.60 2.79
C TYR A 22 17.48 -1.63 4.27
N GLN A 23 18.45 -1.94 5.11
CA GLN A 23 18.26 -1.99 6.57
C GLN A 23 17.84 -0.63 7.13
N ASP A 24 18.49 0.45 6.69
CA ASP A 24 18.17 1.83 7.09
C ASP A 24 16.76 2.26 6.65
N ARG A 25 16.18 1.57 5.66
CA ARG A 25 14.87 1.89 5.07
C ARG A 25 13.78 0.91 5.46
N ALA A 26 14.10 -0.13 6.23
CA ALA A 26 13.15 -1.13 6.67
C ALA A 26 12.17 -0.52 7.68
N GLY A 27 10.88 -0.86 7.55
CA GLY A 27 9.84 -0.44 8.50
C GLY A 27 9.31 0.99 8.32
N LEU A 28 9.56 1.61 7.17
CA LEU A 28 9.15 3.01 6.93
C LEU A 28 7.77 3.15 6.27
N TRP A 29 7.28 2.15 5.52
CA TRP A 29 5.87 2.04 5.09
C TRP A 29 5.47 0.60 4.79
N GLY A 30 4.15 0.34 4.74
CA GLY A 30 3.57 -0.96 4.41
C GLY A 30 2.82 -0.98 3.07
N MET A 31 2.70 -2.17 2.47
CA MET A 31 1.86 -2.48 1.32
C MET A 31 0.93 -3.63 1.64
N ALA A 32 -0.34 -3.52 1.27
CA ALA A 32 -1.26 -4.64 1.37
C ALA A 32 -0.95 -5.71 0.30
N LEU A 33 -0.80 -6.95 0.74
CA LEU A 33 -0.86 -8.15 -0.07
C LEU A 33 -2.13 -8.93 0.28
N HIS A 34 -2.87 -9.37 -0.73
CA HIS A 34 -4.11 -10.14 -0.56
C HIS A 34 -4.29 -11.21 -1.64
N TRP A 35 -4.83 -10.87 -2.82
CA TRP A 35 -5.20 -11.87 -3.82
C TRP A 35 -4.01 -12.44 -4.60
N ALA A 36 -2.85 -11.76 -4.60
CA ALA A 36 -1.65 -12.22 -5.30
C ALA A 36 -0.71 -13.11 -4.45
N THR A 37 -1.15 -13.56 -3.27
CA THR A 37 -0.38 -14.43 -2.36
C THR A 37 0.04 -15.75 -3.01
N HIS A 38 -0.79 -16.32 -3.89
CA HIS A 38 -0.47 -17.55 -4.60
C HIS A 38 0.82 -17.44 -5.44
N ASN A 39 1.10 -16.28 -6.04
CA ASN A 39 2.35 -16.06 -6.79
C ASN A 39 3.58 -16.12 -5.87
N ILE A 40 3.45 -15.76 -4.60
CA ILE A 40 4.50 -15.90 -3.59
C ILE A 40 4.68 -17.39 -3.26
N ASP A 41 3.59 -18.11 -2.99
CA ASP A 41 3.62 -19.52 -2.59
C ASP A 41 4.23 -20.44 -3.67
N GLU A 42 3.95 -20.17 -4.93
CA GLU A 42 4.54 -20.93 -6.06
C GLU A 42 6.06 -20.68 -6.19
N CYS A 43 6.48 -19.44 -5.91
CA CYS A 43 7.84 -18.95 -6.16
C CYS A 43 8.80 -19.13 -4.98
N LEU A 44 8.33 -19.06 -3.74
CA LEU A 44 9.18 -19.10 -2.56
C LEU A 44 9.41 -20.55 -2.10
N PRO A 45 10.65 -20.90 -1.69
CA PRO A 45 10.91 -22.11 -0.92
C PRO A 45 10.11 -22.15 0.36
N ALA A 46 9.84 -23.37 0.84
CA ALA A 46 9.10 -23.58 2.08
C ALA A 46 9.70 -22.85 3.29
N ASP A 47 11.04 -22.79 3.40
CA ASP A 47 11.73 -22.10 4.48
C ASP A 47 11.54 -20.57 4.43
N LEU A 48 11.57 -19.96 3.23
CA LEU A 48 11.32 -18.53 3.09
C LEU A 48 9.83 -18.19 3.20
N ALA A 49 8.96 -19.06 2.69
CA ALA A 49 7.51 -18.92 2.82
C ALA A 49 7.08 -18.97 4.30
N ALA A 50 7.68 -19.87 5.09
CA ALA A 50 7.46 -19.94 6.53
C ALA A 50 7.86 -18.65 7.27
N ASN A 51 8.82 -17.88 6.72
CA ASN A 51 9.33 -16.65 7.29
C ASN A 51 8.68 -15.37 6.70
N LEU A 52 7.61 -15.48 5.90
CA LEU A 52 6.91 -14.30 5.36
C LEU A 52 6.37 -13.38 6.45
N LYS A 53 6.11 -13.91 7.66
CA LYS A 53 5.70 -13.13 8.83
C LYS A 53 6.77 -12.09 9.20
N ASP A 54 8.05 -12.39 9.00
CA ASP A 54 9.16 -11.49 9.35
C ASP A 54 9.21 -10.23 8.46
N ALA A 55 8.57 -10.29 7.28
CA ALA A 55 8.45 -9.16 6.36
C ALA A 55 7.29 -8.21 6.69
N GLN A 56 6.45 -8.55 7.68
CA GLN A 56 5.34 -7.70 8.12
C GLN A 56 5.82 -6.50 8.94
N THR A 57 5.06 -5.41 8.92
CA THR A 57 5.32 -4.21 9.74
C THR A 57 5.32 -4.53 11.24
N ASP A 58 4.49 -5.47 11.67
CA ASP A 58 4.48 -6.04 13.01
C ASP A 58 4.59 -7.59 12.94
N PRO A 59 5.81 -8.15 12.98
CA PRO A 59 6.00 -9.60 12.90
C PRO A 59 5.53 -10.33 14.18
N TYR A 60 5.25 -9.59 15.25
CA TYR A 60 4.79 -10.13 16.53
C TYR A 60 3.27 -10.14 16.65
N ALA A 61 2.55 -9.49 15.73
CA ALA A 61 1.10 -9.51 15.72
C ALA A 61 0.55 -10.87 15.28
N ASP A 62 -0.43 -11.37 16.02
CA ASP A 62 -1.31 -12.44 15.57
C ASP A 62 -2.62 -11.80 15.10
N ILE A 63 -2.68 -11.49 13.80
CA ILE A 63 -3.84 -10.85 13.19
C ILE A 63 -4.96 -11.88 13.06
N PRO A 64 -6.13 -11.68 13.70
CA PRO A 64 -7.25 -12.59 13.56
C PRO A 64 -7.68 -12.75 12.09
N GLN A 65 -8.09 -13.95 11.69
CA GLN A 65 -8.45 -14.23 10.29
C GLN A 65 -9.59 -13.33 9.76
N GLU A 66 -10.51 -12.89 10.61
CA GLU A 66 -11.55 -11.93 10.20
C GLU A 66 -11.01 -10.51 10.02
N ALA A 67 -10.04 -10.10 10.84
CA ALA A 67 -9.38 -8.80 10.75
C ALA A 67 -8.41 -8.75 9.56
N SER A 68 -7.82 -9.87 9.16
CA SER A 68 -6.97 -9.91 7.97
C SER A 68 -7.78 -9.62 6.72
N LYS A 69 -8.99 -10.20 6.59
CA LYS A 69 -9.86 -10.08 5.41
C LYS A 69 -10.22 -8.67 5.02
N THR A 70 -10.37 -7.74 5.97
CA THR A 70 -10.87 -6.39 5.66
C THR A 70 -10.25 -5.29 6.51
N ILE A 71 -9.90 -4.17 5.90
CA ILE A 71 -9.56 -2.91 6.56
C ILE A 71 -10.84 -2.07 6.72
N PRO A 72 -11.27 -1.78 7.94
CA PRO A 72 -12.41 -0.89 8.17
C PRO A 72 -12.06 0.56 7.80
N MET A 73 -13.04 1.24 7.21
CA MET A 73 -13.07 2.70 7.14
C MET A 73 -13.96 3.22 8.28
N TYR A 74 -13.49 4.18 9.04
CA TYR A 74 -14.23 4.82 10.13
C TYR A 74 -14.67 6.21 9.69
N ASN A 75 -15.82 6.66 10.17
CA ASN A 75 -16.20 8.05 10.06
C ASN A 75 -15.18 8.88 10.83
N GLY A 76 -14.36 9.66 10.12
CA GLY A 76 -13.26 10.41 10.72
C GLY A 76 -13.70 11.43 11.77
N LYS A 77 -14.98 11.84 11.79
CA LYS A 77 -15.53 12.78 12.77
C LYS A 77 -16.06 12.10 14.03
N THR A 78 -16.75 10.97 13.88
CA THR A 78 -17.47 10.32 14.99
C THR A 78 -16.82 9.04 15.51
N GLY A 79 -15.99 8.38 14.68
CA GLY A 79 -15.43 7.06 14.97
C GLY A 79 -16.36 5.91 14.63
N ASP A 80 -17.58 6.17 14.18
CA ASP A 80 -18.53 5.12 13.80
C ASP A 80 -18.06 4.39 12.54
N LEU A 81 -18.32 3.08 12.45
CA LEU A 81 -18.09 2.30 11.24
C LEU A 81 -19.20 2.58 10.21
N PRO A 82 -18.94 3.29 9.11
CA PRO A 82 -19.89 3.44 8.02
C PRO A 82 -19.67 2.28 7.03
N ALA A 83 -20.28 1.13 7.28
CA ALA A 83 -20.55 -0.01 6.36
C ALA A 83 -19.46 -0.52 5.36
N ALA A 84 -18.27 0.07 5.25
CA ALA A 84 -17.30 -0.17 4.18
C ALA A 84 -16.03 -0.84 4.71
N LYS A 85 -15.59 -1.86 3.99
CA LYS A 85 -14.54 -2.79 4.40
C LYS A 85 -13.62 -3.10 3.21
N CYS A 86 -12.31 -2.85 3.31
CA CYS A 86 -11.34 -3.07 2.23
C CYS A 86 -10.59 -4.39 2.29
N GLY A 87 -10.71 -5.25 1.27
CA GLY A 87 -10.08 -6.57 1.21
C GLY A 87 -8.57 -6.56 1.52
N THR A 88 -8.09 -7.37 2.47
CA THR A 88 -6.64 -7.52 2.78
C THR A 88 -6.31 -8.94 3.24
N HIS A 89 -5.04 -9.36 3.23
CA HIS A 89 -4.56 -10.58 3.92
C HIS A 89 -3.21 -10.36 4.63
N LEU A 90 -2.40 -9.36 4.24
CA LEU A 90 -1.04 -9.13 4.77
C LEU A 90 -0.57 -7.69 4.53
N PHE A 91 0.19 -7.07 5.43
CA PHE A 91 0.87 -5.77 5.20
C PHE A 91 2.38 -5.95 5.21
N LEU A 92 3.03 -5.73 4.08
CA LEU A 92 4.45 -5.97 3.84
C LEU A 92 5.26 -4.66 3.82
N LYS A 93 6.42 -4.63 4.46
CA LYS A 93 7.31 -3.46 4.47
C LYS A 93 7.80 -3.08 3.06
N ARG A 94 7.82 -1.79 2.70
CA ARG A 94 8.52 -1.21 1.52
C ARG A 94 9.17 0.14 1.89
N ASN A 95 10.07 0.67 1.04
CA ASN A 95 11.05 1.72 1.34
C ASN A 95 10.69 3.16 0.90
N ARG A 96 10.56 4.14 1.81
CA ARG A 96 10.53 5.61 1.55
C ARG A 96 10.68 6.31 2.91
N SER A 97 11.51 7.36 3.01
CA SER A 97 11.57 8.25 4.17
C SER A 97 10.15 8.79 4.39
N ASP A 98 9.51 8.63 5.55
CA ASP A 98 9.71 9.44 6.75
C ASP A 98 8.83 8.87 7.88
N THR A 99 9.32 8.85 9.13
CA THR A 99 8.61 8.23 10.25
C THR A 99 8.49 9.17 11.45
N CYS A 100 7.34 9.10 12.13
CA CYS A 100 7.17 9.67 13.47
C CYS A 100 7.71 8.66 14.50
N SER A 101 8.88 8.93 15.06
CA SER A 101 9.36 8.24 16.25
C SER A 101 9.24 9.15 17.48
N GLY A 102 8.83 8.58 18.62
CA GLY A 102 8.97 9.24 19.91
C GLY A 102 7.68 9.59 20.67
N GLY A 103 6.66 8.73 20.64
CA GLY A 103 5.63 8.74 21.69
C GLY A 103 6.19 8.18 23.01
N SER A 104 5.71 8.68 24.15
CA SER A 104 5.90 8.01 25.44
C SER A 104 5.30 6.60 25.42
N PHE A 105 5.80 5.70 26.29
CA PHE A 105 5.28 4.32 26.43
C PHE A 105 3.75 4.26 26.42
N TYR A 106 3.10 5.14 27.20
CA TYR A 106 1.65 5.22 27.29
C TYR A 106 0.98 5.55 25.94
N GLN A 107 1.49 6.53 25.21
CA GLN A 107 0.93 6.95 23.92
C GLN A 107 0.97 5.81 22.89
N ALA A 108 2.12 5.12 22.79
CA ALA A 108 2.27 4.02 21.84
C ALA A 108 1.34 2.84 22.18
N SER A 109 1.27 2.43 23.45
CA SER A 109 0.34 1.38 23.90
C SER A 109 -1.12 1.78 23.70
N HIS A 110 -1.47 3.03 23.97
CA HIS A 110 -2.82 3.55 23.77
C HIS A 110 -3.22 3.52 22.29
N LEU A 111 -2.38 4.05 21.40
CA LEU A 111 -2.65 4.01 19.95
C LEU A 111 -2.82 2.57 19.47
N ARG A 112 -1.89 1.67 19.81
CA ARG A 112 -1.97 0.26 19.39
C ARG A 112 -3.27 -0.41 19.83
N SER A 113 -3.82 -0.05 20.99
CA SER A 113 -5.08 -0.61 21.50
C SER A 113 -6.33 -0.15 20.75
N GLN A 114 -6.25 0.95 20.00
CA GLN A 114 -7.39 1.56 19.31
C GLN A 114 -7.36 1.40 17.79
N ILE A 115 -6.19 1.09 17.22
CA ILE A 115 -6.05 0.93 15.77
C ILE A 115 -6.31 -0.51 15.36
N HIS A 116 -6.84 -0.67 14.15
CA HIS A 116 -6.96 -1.98 13.54
C HIS A 116 -5.56 -2.56 13.22
N PRO A 117 -5.31 -3.86 13.44
CA PRO A 117 -3.97 -4.46 13.29
C PRO A 117 -3.33 -4.35 11.91
N VAL A 118 -4.15 -4.06 10.89
CA VAL A 118 -3.75 -4.01 9.49
C VAL A 118 -3.55 -2.55 9.04
N ALA A 119 -4.59 -1.74 9.16
CA ALA A 119 -4.60 -0.30 8.90
C ALA A 119 -5.92 0.29 9.43
N THR A 120 -5.92 1.55 9.81
CA THR A 120 -7.09 2.32 10.27
C THR A 120 -7.29 3.50 9.33
N LEU A 121 -8.45 3.57 8.69
CA LEU A 121 -8.75 4.55 7.64
C LEU A 121 -9.85 5.50 8.10
N GLY A 122 -9.70 6.80 7.85
CA GLY A 122 -10.61 7.84 8.30
C GLY A 122 -10.93 8.88 7.21
N PRO A 123 -11.85 8.60 6.28
CA PRO A 123 -12.51 9.65 5.50
C PRO A 123 -13.33 10.57 6.43
N HIS A 124 -13.33 11.88 6.19
CA HIS A 124 -14.01 12.83 7.08
C HIS A 124 -15.29 13.43 6.43
N PRO A 125 -16.45 13.45 7.12
CA PRO A 125 -17.70 13.94 6.54
C PRO A 125 -17.76 15.47 6.34
N GLY A 126 -17.04 16.23 7.16
CA GLY A 126 -17.04 17.70 7.13
C GLY A 126 -15.77 18.35 6.59
N GLN A 127 -14.83 17.55 6.06
CA GLN A 127 -13.52 18.03 5.59
C GLN A 127 -13.12 17.19 4.38
N LYS A 128 -12.47 17.81 3.38
CA LYS A 128 -11.94 17.07 2.23
C LYS A 128 -10.61 16.40 2.57
N THR A 129 -10.63 15.53 3.57
CA THR A 129 -9.44 14.89 4.14
C THR A 129 -9.66 13.39 4.32
N TYR A 130 -8.57 12.64 4.19
CA TYR A 130 -8.53 11.21 4.43
C TYR A 130 -7.31 10.86 5.27
N TYR A 131 -7.54 10.10 6.34
CA TYR A 131 -6.52 9.81 7.34
C TYR A 131 -6.17 8.33 7.35
N PHE A 132 -4.88 8.03 7.33
CA PHE A 132 -4.32 6.68 7.34
C PHE A 132 -3.39 6.52 8.54
N LEU A 133 -3.64 5.49 9.33
CA LEU A 133 -2.87 5.16 10.51
C LEU A 133 -2.63 3.64 10.57
N THR A 134 -1.37 3.23 10.69
CA THR A 134 -1.01 1.83 10.88
C THR A 134 0.30 1.67 11.65
N MET A 135 0.62 0.43 12.05
CA MET A 135 1.95 0.06 12.52
C MET A 135 2.94 0.12 11.35
N GLY A 136 4.03 0.87 11.52
CA GLY A 136 5.13 0.95 10.55
C GLY A 136 6.25 -0.06 10.86
N ASP A 137 6.66 -0.13 12.12
CA ASP A 137 7.68 -1.07 12.57
C ASP A 137 7.52 -1.40 14.06
N VAL A 138 7.58 -2.69 14.39
CA VAL A 138 7.72 -3.18 15.76
C VAL A 138 9.00 -3.98 15.85
N LYS A 139 10.06 -3.37 16.39
CA LYS A 139 11.35 -4.06 16.61
C LYS A 139 11.31 -4.98 17.82
N ASN A 140 10.73 -4.48 18.92
CA ASN A 140 10.56 -5.20 20.17
C ASN A 140 9.13 -5.03 20.70
N PRO A 141 8.33 -6.11 20.85
CA PRO A 141 6.95 -6.00 21.33
C PRO A 141 6.86 -5.62 22.81
N ASN A 142 7.95 -5.73 23.57
CA ASN A 142 7.99 -5.36 24.99
C ASN A 142 8.52 -3.93 25.22
N ASP A 143 8.86 -3.20 24.16
CA ASP A 143 9.31 -1.80 24.23
C ASP A 143 8.41 -0.89 23.37
N PRO A 144 7.22 -0.49 23.88
CA PRO A 144 6.32 0.41 23.16
C PRO A 144 6.93 1.73 22.72
N ALA A 145 7.95 2.23 23.42
CA ALA A 145 8.62 3.47 23.03
C ALA A 145 9.44 3.32 21.73
N SER A 146 9.82 2.09 21.37
CA SER A 146 10.51 1.79 20.11
C SER A 146 9.59 1.58 18.92
N TRP A 147 8.27 1.58 19.12
CA TRP A 147 7.32 1.32 18.04
C TRP A 147 7.22 2.52 17.10
N VAL A 148 7.10 2.22 15.81
CA VAL A 148 6.91 3.21 14.77
C VAL A 148 5.49 3.09 14.23
N PHE A 149 4.80 4.22 14.15
CA PHE A 149 3.51 4.34 13.50
C PHE A 149 3.68 5.07 12.18
N GLN A 150 3.03 4.56 11.14
CA GLN A 150 2.89 5.28 9.88
C GLN A 150 1.61 6.10 9.94
N VAL A 151 1.74 7.41 9.72
CA VAL A 151 0.65 8.38 9.76
C VAL A 151 0.65 9.17 8.48
N SER A 152 -0.51 9.27 7.83
CA SER A 152 -0.68 10.12 6.64
C SER A 152 -2.03 10.80 6.68
N LEU A 153 -2.04 12.13 6.51
CA LEU A 153 -3.24 12.95 6.27
C LEU A 153 -3.17 13.48 4.85
N SER A 154 -4.03 12.97 3.98
CA SER A 154 -4.21 13.55 2.65
C SER A 154 -5.33 14.60 2.71
N TYR A 155 -5.09 15.71 2.03
CA TYR A 155 -5.99 16.85 1.95
C TYR A 155 -6.23 17.18 0.48
N TRP A 156 -7.49 17.39 0.12
CA TRP A 156 -7.90 17.80 -1.22
C TRP A 156 -8.27 19.29 -1.20
N PRO A 157 -7.36 20.18 -1.60
CA PRO A 157 -7.65 21.61 -1.64
C PRO A 157 -8.64 21.95 -2.75
N ASP A 158 -9.36 23.06 -2.58
CA ASP A 158 -10.22 23.60 -3.64
C ASP A 158 -9.38 24.25 -4.75
N ASP A 159 -8.24 24.85 -4.39
CA ASP A 159 -7.22 25.36 -5.30
C ASP A 159 -5.85 24.73 -5.00
N ALA A 160 -5.19 24.21 -6.03
CA ALA A 160 -3.87 23.57 -5.90
C ALA A 160 -2.80 24.53 -5.36
N GLU A 161 -2.95 25.84 -5.53
CA GLU A 161 -2.05 26.86 -4.99
C GLU A 161 -2.14 27.01 -3.46
N GLU A 162 -3.18 26.44 -2.82
CA GLU A 162 -3.36 26.43 -1.36
C GLU A 162 -2.47 25.41 -0.63
N GLN A 163 -1.61 24.68 -1.35
CA GLN A 163 -0.73 23.72 -0.71
C GLN A 163 0.32 24.39 0.19
N PRO A 164 0.56 23.85 1.40
CA PRO A 164 1.57 24.39 2.31
C PRO A 164 2.98 24.24 1.73
N LYS A 165 3.73 25.35 1.70
CA LYS A 165 5.04 25.45 1.05
C LYS A 165 6.16 25.08 2.02
N THR A 166 6.00 25.40 3.31
CA THR A 166 7.01 25.13 4.35
C THR A 166 6.63 23.93 5.24
N GLN A 167 7.61 23.38 5.97
CA GLN A 167 7.35 22.30 6.94
C GLN A 167 6.46 22.79 8.08
N GLU A 168 6.68 24.03 8.52
CA GLU A 168 5.93 24.68 9.58
C GLU A 168 4.46 24.84 9.17
N GLU A 169 4.21 25.28 7.94
CA GLU A 169 2.85 25.36 7.36
C GLU A 169 2.20 23.97 7.27
N ARG A 170 2.96 22.94 6.84
CA ARG A 170 2.49 21.55 6.80
C ARG A 170 2.10 21.02 8.18
N MET A 171 2.95 21.25 9.19
CA MET A 171 2.68 20.84 10.56
C MET A 171 1.47 21.57 11.15
N ALA A 172 1.37 22.87 10.93
CA ALA A 172 0.22 23.66 11.38
C ALA A 172 -1.08 23.17 10.73
N LEU A 173 -1.07 22.91 9.43
CA LEU A 173 -2.23 22.37 8.70
C LEU A 173 -2.60 20.96 9.18
N PHE A 174 -1.61 20.07 9.33
CA PHE A 174 -1.81 18.71 9.84
C PHE A 174 -2.47 18.73 11.22
N LYS A 175 -1.95 19.54 12.15
CA LYS A 175 -2.53 19.67 13.50
C LYS A 175 -3.95 20.25 13.47
N LYS A 176 -4.19 21.29 12.67
CA LYS A 176 -5.50 21.93 12.51
C LYS A 176 -6.56 20.97 11.95
N LEU A 177 -6.22 20.23 10.90
CA LEU A 177 -7.15 19.28 10.27
C LEU A 177 -7.37 18.06 11.16
N GLY A 178 -6.29 17.54 11.75
CA GLY A 178 -6.33 16.38 12.65
C GLY A 178 -7.08 16.63 13.96
N SER A 179 -7.10 17.86 14.50
CA SER A 179 -7.85 18.17 15.72
C SER A 179 -9.37 18.05 15.57
N ASN A 180 -9.87 18.04 14.33
CA ASN A 180 -11.29 17.86 14.00
C ASN A 180 -11.69 16.38 13.86
N TYR A 181 -10.75 15.44 13.97
CA TYR A 181 -11.03 14.01 13.91
C TYR A 181 -11.47 13.44 15.27
N CYS A 182 -12.03 12.22 15.25
CA CYS A 182 -12.25 11.40 16.44
C CYS A 182 -10.95 10.78 16.97
N GLU A 183 -11.01 10.06 18.08
CA GLU A 183 -9.90 9.22 18.52
C GLU A 183 -9.75 7.96 17.64
N PRO A 184 -8.54 7.39 17.48
CA PRO A 184 -7.25 7.87 18.02
C PRO A 184 -6.57 8.96 17.17
N PHE A 185 -7.17 9.31 16.04
CA PHE A 185 -6.62 10.23 15.04
C PHE A 185 -6.30 11.62 15.62
N LYS A 186 -7.20 12.14 16.45
CA LYS A 186 -7.01 13.41 17.15
C LYS A 186 -5.77 13.37 18.05
N SER A 187 -5.64 12.35 18.89
CA SER A 187 -4.45 12.15 19.73
C SER A 187 -3.16 12.11 18.90
N VAL A 188 -3.17 11.44 17.74
CA VAL A 188 -2.00 11.44 16.84
C VAL A 188 -1.63 12.86 16.42
N ALA A 189 -2.60 13.65 15.94
CA ALA A 189 -2.35 15.03 15.52
C ALA A 189 -1.79 15.89 16.67
N GLU A 190 -2.29 15.71 17.88
CA GLU A 190 -1.81 16.41 19.08
C GLU A 190 -0.39 15.98 19.46
N TRP A 191 -0.11 14.68 19.48
CA TRP A 191 1.13 14.10 20.01
C TRP A 191 2.32 14.14 19.05
N VAL A 192 2.10 14.26 17.74
CA VAL A 192 3.21 14.47 16.80
C VAL A 192 3.99 15.72 17.21
N LYS A 193 5.31 15.56 17.41
CA LYS A 193 6.19 16.65 17.85
C LYS A 193 6.28 17.73 16.76
N PRO A 194 6.37 19.02 17.12
CA PRO A 194 6.44 20.10 16.14
C PRO A 194 7.63 20.03 15.18
N ASP A 195 8.75 19.45 15.62
CA ASP A 195 9.99 19.28 14.86
C ASP A 195 10.02 18.01 14.02
N THR A 196 9.00 17.15 14.11
CA THR A 196 8.86 15.98 13.22
C THR A 196 8.83 16.44 11.77
N HIS A 197 9.71 15.86 10.94
CA HIS A 197 9.69 16.10 9.51
C HIS A 197 8.40 15.56 8.88
N LEU A 198 7.62 16.45 8.26
CA LEU A 198 6.43 16.13 7.48
C LEU A 198 6.72 16.35 6.00
N PRO A 199 7.04 15.29 5.23
CA PRO A 199 7.24 15.40 3.79
C PRO A 199 5.91 15.60 3.05
N ILE A 200 6.00 15.92 1.76
CA ILE A 200 4.88 15.82 0.83
C ILE A 200 5.08 14.53 0.02
N ASP A 201 4.08 13.66 0.05
CA ASP A 201 4.04 12.50 -0.83
C ASP A 201 3.48 12.87 -2.20
N HIS A 202 4.33 12.80 -3.21
CA HIS A 202 3.90 12.91 -4.60
C HIS A 202 3.46 11.55 -5.11
N PHE A 203 2.19 11.44 -5.50
CA PHE A 203 1.66 10.27 -6.19
C PHE A 203 1.65 10.50 -7.70
N GLY A 204 2.21 9.53 -8.43
CA GLY A 204 2.14 9.48 -9.89
C GLY A 204 1.10 8.48 -10.34
N SER A 205 0.29 8.85 -11.34
CA SER A 205 -0.66 7.93 -11.97
C SER A 205 -0.73 8.15 -13.47
N TRP A 206 -0.79 7.06 -14.24
CA TRP A 206 -0.92 7.13 -15.70
C TRP A 206 -2.37 7.17 -16.16
N THR A 207 -3.03 8.31 -15.96
CA THR A 207 -4.47 8.50 -16.30
C THR A 207 -4.80 8.30 -17.78
N LYS A 208 -3.80 8.30 -18.66
CA LYS A 208 -3.92 8.02 -20.10
C LYS A 208 -2.93 6.95 -20.57
N ILE A 209 -2.77 5.87 -19.80
CA ILE A 209 -1.90 4.74 -20.15
C ILE A 209 -2.16 4.26 -21.60
N GLN A 210 -1.07 4.05 -22.33
CA GLN A 210 -1.06 3.51 -23.69
C GLN A 210 -0.44 2.12 -23.68
N ARG A 211 -0.77 1.31 -24.70
CA ARG A 211 0.00 0.09 -24.95
C ARG A 211 1.44 0.44 -25.30
N TRP A 212 2.38 -0.37 -24.84
CA TRP A 212 3.80 -0.23 -25.13
C TRP A 212 4.20 -1.06 -26.35
N ASN A 213 5.35 -0.72 -26.91
CA ASN A 213 6.02 -1.55 -27.91
C ASN A 213 6.90 -2.56 -27.17
N ASN A 214 6.59 -3.85 -27.30
CA ASN A 214 7.38 -4.94 -26.74
C ASN A 214 8.57 -5.36 -27.62
N PHE A 215 8.80 -4.65 -28.73
CA PHE A 215 9.88 -4.87 -29.68
C PHE A 215 9.91 -6.30 -30.24
N GLY A 216 8.74 -6.87 -30.55
CA GLY A 216 8.63 -8.23 -31.07
C GLY A 216 8.91 -9.28 -30.00
N GLY A 217 8.37 -9.09 -28.80
CA GLY A 217 8.50 -10.01 -27.67
C GLY A 217 9.82 -9.93 -26.90
N ARG A 218 10.63 -8.89 -27.12
CA ARG A 218 11.94 -8.73 -26.44
C ARG A 218 11.89 -7.90 -25.15
N VAL A 219 10.78 -7.21 -24.92
CA VAL A 219 10.60 -6.33 -23.75
C VAL A 219 9.28 -6.66 -23.08
N LEU A 220 9.35 -6.94 -21.78
CA LEU A 220 8.22 -7.08 -20.86
C LEU A 220 8.33 -5.96 -19.83
N ILE A 221 7.20 -5.36 -19.46
CA ILE A 221 7.13 -4.41 -18.34
C ILE A 221 6.13 -4.92 -17.28
N ALA A 222 6.36 -4.56 -16.02
CA ALA A 222 5.60 -5.05 -14.88
C ALA A 222 5.53 -3.99 -13.76
N GLY A 223 4.55 -4.13 -12.87
CA GLY A 223 4.42 -3.31 -11.66
C GLY A 223 4.29 -1.82 -11.96
N ASP A 224 4.89 -0.99 -11.10
CA ASP A 224 4.81 0.49 -11.23
C ASP A 224 5.44 1.03 -12.53
N ALA A 225 6.27 0.24 -13.23
CA ALA A 225 6.79 0.60 -14.54
C ALA A 225 5.76 0.41 -15.66
N ALA A 226 4.73 -0.41 -15.44
CA ALA A 226 3.64 -0.66 -16.38
C ALA A 226 2.37 0.11 -16.03
N HIS A 227 2.03 0.22 -14.74
CA HIS A 227 0.75 0.76 -14.31
C HIS A 227 0.81 1.46 -12.94
N PRO A 228 1.60 2.53 -12.78
CA PRO A 228 1.67 3.26 -11.52
C PRO A 228 0.29 3.85 -11.18
N MET A 229 -0.14 3.60 -9.94
CA MET A 229 -1.48 3.94 -9.44
C MET A 229 -1.42 4.54 -8.03
N VAL A 230 -2.43 5.33 -7.69
CA VAL A 230 -2.57 5.94 -6.36
C VAL A 230 -2.98 4.89 -5.30
N PRO A 231 -2.53 5.01 -4.03
CA PRO A 231 -2.61 3.91 -3.05
C PRO A 231 -3.99 3.72 -2.38
N TYR A 232 -5.07 4.28 -2.91
CA TYR A 232 -6.38 4.31 -2.24
C TYR A 232 -7.19 2.99 -2.33
N ARG A 233 -6.76 2.04 -3.17
CA ARG A 233 -7.32 0.67 -3.23
C ARG A 233 -6.34 -0.42 -2.76
N ALA A 234 -5.12 -0.04 -2.41
CA ALA A 234 -4.05 -0.96 -2.01
C ALA A 234 -3.80 -2.11 -3.02
N GLN A 235 -3.79 -1.80 -4.32
CA GLN A 235 -3.69 -2.78 -5.42
C GLN A 235 -2.31 -2.87 -6.08
N GLY A 236 -1.40 -1.91 -5.83
CA GLY A 236 -0.11 -1.83 -6.53
C GLY A 236 0.73 -3.09 -6.38
N LEU A 237 0.96 -3.55 -5.13
CA LEU A 237 1.75 -4.76 -4.87
C LEU A 237 1.12 -6.00 -5.52
N ASN A 238 -0.19 -6.16 -5.38
CA ASN A 238 -0.87 -7.37 -5.88
C ASN A 238 -0.77 -7.46 -7.39
N ASN A 239 -0.98 -6.33 -8.10
CA ASN A 239 -0.77 -6.29 -9.54
C ASN A 239 0.69 -6.57 -9.90
N ALA A 240 1.65 -5.97 -9.20
CA ALA A 240 3.07 -6.23 -9.46
C ALA A 240 3.48 -7.70 -9.26
N LEU A 241 2.92 -8.38 -8.25
CA LEU A 241 3.18 -9.81 -8.02
C LEU A 241 2.50 -10.70 -9.05
N GLU A 242 1.28 -10.36 -9.48
CA GLU A 242 0.62 -11.05 -10.58
C GLU A 242 1.40 -10.91 -11.89
N ASP A 243 1.89 -9.71 -12.18
CA ASP A 243 2.74 -9.48 -13.35
C ASP A 243 4.02 -10.30 -13.25
N ALA A 244 4.67 -10.34 -12.08
CA ALA A 244 5.87 -11.12 -11.88
C ALA A 244 5.61 -12.63 -12.09
N GLY A 245 4.55 -13.17 -11.50
CA GLY A 245 4.18 -14.58 -11.67
C GLY A 245 3.77 -14.92 -13.10
N SER A 246 3.02 -14.02 -13.76
CA SER A 246 2.65 -14.15 -15.17
C SER A 246 3.88 -14.11 -16.09
N CYS A 247 4.83 -13.20 -15.82
CA CYS A 247 6.09 -13.09 -16.55
C CYS A 247 6.92 -14.39 -16.45
N VAL A 248 6.98 -14.99 -15.26
CA VAL A 248 7.62 -16.31 -15.05
C VAL A 248 6.98 -17.37 -15.93
N ARG A 249 5.66 -17.50 -15.87
CA ARG A 249 4.89 -18.47 -16.67
C ARG A 249 5.11 -18.25 -18.16
N THR A 250 5.04 -17.01 -18.64
CA THR A 250 5.32 -16.66 -20.04
C THR A 250 6.71 -17.11 -20.48
N LEU A 251 7.75 -16.85 -19.69
CA LEU A 251 9.10 -17.26 -20.04
C LEU A 251 9.29 -18.79 -19.99
N ILE A 252 8.63 -19.50 -19.07
CA ILE A 252 8.63 -20.98 -19.06
C ILE A 252 7.99 -21.52 -20.36
N ASN A 253 6.84 -21.00 -20.76
CA ASN A 253 6.17 -21.48 -21.97
C ASN A 253 7.01 -21.25 -23.23
N VAL A 254 7.71 -20.12 -23.32
CA VAL A 254 8.60 -19.82 -24.45
C VAL A 254 9.83 -20.71 -24.45
N ILE A 255 10.52 -20.85 -23.32
CA ILE A 255 11.83 -21.52 -23.24
C ILE A 255 11.68 -23.05 -23.21
N ASN A 256 10.72 -23.56 -22.45
CA ASN A 256 10.59 -24.99 -22.16
C ASN A 256 9.47 -25.66 -22.97
N GLU A 257 8.42 -24.93 -23.34
CA GLU A 257 7.25 -25.50 -24.04
C GLU A 257 7.19 -25.13 -25.53
N GLY A 258 8.11 -24.28 -26.00
CA GLY A 258 8.22 -23.90 -27.41
C GLY A 258 7.12 -22.99 -27.91
N GLN A 259 6.43 -22.25 -27.02
CA GLN A 259 5.47 -21.23 -27.43
C GLN A 259 6.18 -20.10 -28.19
N ASP A 260 5.55 -19.57 -29.24
CA ASP A 260 6.09 -18.42 -29.98
C ASP A 260 6.23 -17.20 -29.06
N VAL A 261 7.41 -16.58 -29.09
CA VAL A 261 7.75 -15.46 -28.19
C VAL A 261 6.89 -14.22 -28.45
N VAL A 262 6.52 -13.97 -29.70
CA VAL A 262 5.71 -12.80 -30.06
C VAL A 262 4.30 -12.97 -29.51
N ASP A 263 3.69 -14.14 -29.73
CA ASP A 263 2.34 -14.44 -29.25
C ASP A 263 2.28 -14.51 -27.72
N ALA A 264 3.26 -15.16 -27.08
CA ALA A 264 3.31 -15.29 -25.63
C ALA A 264 3.42 -13.92 -24.93
N VAL A 265 4.33 -13.07 -25.40
CA VAL A 265 4.53 -11.73 -24.85
C VAL A 265 3.36 -10.81 -25.18
N ALA A 266 2.77 -10.89 -26.38
CA ALA A 266 1.58 -10.11 -26.71
C ALA A 266 0.39 -10.45 -25.80
N SER A 267 0.23 -11.73 -25.41
CA SER A 267 -0.81 -12.14 -24.46
C SER A 267 -0.55 -11.60 -23.06
N TYR A 268 0.71 -11.67 -22.59
CA TYR A 268 1.11 -11.08 -21.31
C TYR A 268 0.84 -9.57 -21.29
N ASP A 269 1.28 -8.85 -22.33
CA ASP A 269 1.15 -7.40 -22.40
C ASP A 269 -0.31 -6.94 -22.40
N LYS A 270 -1.17 -7.71 -23.09
CA LYS A 270 -2.61 -7.45 -23.11
C LYS A 270 -3.20 -7.50 -21.71
N ASP A 271 -2.90 -8.55 -20.93
CA ASP A 271 -3.39 -8.70 -19.56
C ASP A 271 -2.91 -7.56 -18.67
N VAL A 272 -1.59 -7.34 -18.60
CA VAL A 272 -0.97 -6.31 -17.75
C VAL A 272 -1.52 -4.91 -18.08
N TYR A 273 -1.70 -4.60 -19.37
CA TYR A 273 -2.29 -3.34 -19.80
C TYR A 273 -3.76 -3.21 -19.39
N GLU A 274 -4.60 -4.22 -19.67
CA GLU A 274 -6.04 -4.15 -19.41
C GLU A 274 -6.34 -4.08 -17.92
N ARG A 275 -5.70 -4.95 -17.12
CA ARG A 275 -5.81 -4.97 -15.66
C ARG A 275 -5.25 -3.69 -15.04
N GLY A 276 -4.05 -3.28 -15.44
CA GLY A 276 -3.41 -2.05 -14.97
C GLY A 276 -4.23 -0.79 -15.26
N LYS A 277 -4.75 -0.66 -16.49
CA LYS A 277 -5.62 0.46 -16.88
C LYS A 277 -6.89 0.52 -16.04
N SER A 278 -7.54 -0.61 -15.81
CA SER A 278 -8.73 -0.70 -14.96
C SER A 278 -8.45 -0.22 -13.53
N GLU A 279 -7.38 -0.75 -12.91
CA GLU A 279 -7.05 -0.41 -11.52
C GLU A 279 -6.55 1.03 -11.35
N ILE A 280 -5.85 1.60 -12.33
CA ILE A 280 -5.51 3.03 -12.36
C ILE A 280 -6.80 3.88 -12.31
N CYS A 281 -7.78 3.58 -13.18
CA CYS A 281 -9.03 4.33 -13.23
C CYS A 281 -9.78 4.23 -11.90
N LEU A 282 -9.98 3.01 -11.39
CA LEU A 282 -10.69 2.76 -10.14
C LEU A 282 -9.99 3.40 -8.93
N SER A 283 -8.66 3.36 -8.88
CA SER A 283 -7.89 3.95 -7.79
C SER A 283 -8.01 5.49 -7.78
N ASN A 284 -8.03 6.13 -8.95
CA ASN A 284 -8.26 7.57 -9.04
C ASN A 284 -9.69 7.97 -8.64
N THR A 285 -10.71 7.20 -9.03
CA THR A 285 -12.08 7.41 -8.57
C THR A 285 -12.18 7.25 -7.05
N GLN A 286 -11.53 6.22 -6.50
CA GLN A 286 -11.52 5.98 -5.05
C GLN A 286 -10.81 7.10 -4.28
N MET A 287 -9.68 7.59 -4.81
CA MET A 287 -8.97 8.74 -4.25
C MET A 287 -9.90 9.95 -4.13
N TYR A 288 -10.62 10.29 -5.20
CA TYR A 288 -11.57 11.39 -5.16
C TYR A 288 -12.68 11.15 -4.13
N ALA A 289 -13.29 9.96 -4.14
CA ALA A 289 -14.36 9.60 -3.22
C ALA A 289 -13.91 9.68 -1.75
N CYS A 290 -12.73 9.17 -1.40
CA CYS A 290 -12.20 9.21 -0.02
C CYS A 290 -12.07 10.63 0.55
N HIS A 291 -12.02 11.67 -0.28
CA HIS A 291 -11.98 13.07 0.12
C HIS A 291 -13.32 13.81 -0.05
N HIS A 292 -14.36 13.12 -0.53
CA HIS A 292 -15.68 13.69 -0.78
C HIS A 292 -16.74 12.74 -0.21
N TRP A 293 -17.11 12.99 1.04
CA TRP A 293 -17.95 12.07 1.82
C TRP A 293 -19.22 11.61 1.12
N ASP A 294 -19.98 12.53 0.53
CA ASP A 294 -21.24 12.18 -0.15
C ASP A 294 -20.98 11.23 -1.33
N VAL A 295 -19.91 11.47 -2.08
CA VAL A 295 -19.47 10.60 -3.19
C VAL A 295 -19.01 9.24 -2.68
N LEU A 296 -18.29 9.20 -1.55
CA LEU A 296 -17.89 7.95 -0.91
C LEU A 296 -19.11 7.12 -0.51
N MET A 297 -20.10 7.72 0.15
CA MET A 297 -21.30 7.01 0.62
C MET A 297 -22.15 6.47 -0.53
N GLU A 298 -22.10 7.10 -1.70
CA GLU A 298 -22.75 6.62 -2.94
C GLU A 298 -21.89 5.60 -3.71
N SER A 299 -20.61 5.48 -3.39
CA SER A 299 -19.71 4.59 -4.12
C SER A 299 -20.09 3.12 -3.93
N LYS A 300 -19.76 2.29 -4.93
CA LYS A 300 -19.91 0.83 -4.82
C LYS A 300 -19.10 0.25 -3.65
N LEU A 301 -18.02 0.93 -3.26
CA LEU A 301 -17.19 0.55 -2.12
C LEU A 301 -18.00 0.44 -0.81
N VAL A 302 -18.86 1.44 -0.56
CA VAL A 302 -19.67 1.51 0.66
C VAL A 302 -20.95 0.69 0.52
N ARG A 303 -21.52 0.60 -0.69
CA ARG A 303 -22.77 -0.15 -0.95
C ARG A 303 -22.58 -1.67 -1.03
N ASP A 304 -21.52 -2.12 -1.68
CA ASP A 304 -21.34 -3.53 -2.08
C ASP A 304 -20.15 -4.21 -1.38
N GLY A 305 -19.29 -3.46 -0.69
CA GLY A 305 -18.01 -3.95 -0.17
C GLY A 305 -17.05 -4.43 -1.27
N PHE A 306 -15.93 -5.06 -0.91
CA PHE A 306 -15.03 -5.68 -1.90
C PHE A 306 -15.51 -7.10 -2.24
N ALA A 307 -16.58 -7.23 -3.02
CA ALA A 307 -16.77 -8.42 -3.83
C ALA A 307 -15.96 -8.25 -5.13
N LYS A 308 -15.23 -9.30 -5.57
CA LYS A 308 -14.49 -9.28 -6.84
C LYS A 308 -15.39 -8.74 -7.97
N CYS A 309 -14.95 -7.67 -8.62
CA CYS A 309 -15.20 -7.51 -10.06
C CYS A 309 -14.11 -8.27 -10.79
#